data_AF-R6Q286-F1
#
_entry.id   AF-R6Q286-F1
#
_cell.length_a   1.000
_cell.length_b   1.000
_cell.length_c   1.000
_cell.angle_alpha   90.00
_cell.angle_beta   90.00
_cell.angle_gamma   90.00
#
_symmetry.space_group_name_H-M   'P 1'
#
loop_
_entity.id
_entity.type
_entity.pdbx_description
1 polymer ?
#
loop_
_entity_poly.entity_id
_entity_poly.type
_entity_poly.pdbx_seq_one_letter_code
_entity_poly.pdbx_strand_id
1 'polypeptide(L)' 'MKMAESNVEALLAGEDVNGGEGVKDPSSLAMTTESLTREFPLYTPSLLNLVKTSETHVKGLTPEP' A
#
# COMPACT_ATOMS: atom_id res chain seq x y z
N MET A 1 -12.84 7.92 -8.07
CA MET A 1 -12.22 7.13 -6.99
C MET A 1 -12.95 5.81 -6.77
N LYS A 2 -14.28 5.82 -6.59
CA LYS A 2 -15.10 4.63 -6.29
C LYS A 2 -14.87 3.37 -7.14
N MET A 3 -14.66 3.51 -8.47
CA MET A 3 -14.37 2.35 -9.33
C MET A 3 -12.98 1.75 -9.09
N ALA A 4 -11.98 2.58 -8.76
CA ALA A 4 -10.63 2.10 -8.49
C ALA A 4 -10.56 1.34 -7.16
N GLU A 5 -11.26 1.83 -6.13
CA GLU A 5 -11.39 1.15 -4.84
C GLU A 5 -12.10 -0.20 -5.00
N SER A 6 -13.23 -0.24 -5.71
CA SER A 6 -13.95 -1.48 -5.98
C SER A 6 -13.11 -2.49 -6.78
N ASN A 7 -12.30 -2.01 -7.74
CA ASN A 7 -11.36 -2.88 -8.45
C ASN A 7 -10.27 -3.42 -7.52
N VAL A 8 -9.73 -2.60 -6.61
CA VAL A 8 -8.74 -3.06 -5.62
C VAL A 8 -9.33 -4.10 -4.67
N GLU A 9 -10.56 -3.90 -4.20
CA GLU A 9 -11.25 -4.88 -3.36
C GLU A 9 -11.42 -6.24 -4.08
N ALA A 10 -11.83 -6.21 -5.35
CA ALA A 10 -11.95 -7.41 -6.17
C ALA A 10 -10.58 -8.11 -6.36
N LEU A 11 -9.52 -7.36 -6.69
CA LEU A 11 -8.17 -7.91 -6.80
C LEU A 11 -7.70 -8.54 -5.49
N LEU A 12 -7.95 -7.91 -4.34
CA LEU A 12 -7.56 -8.44 -3.03
C LEU A 12 -8.39 -9.67 -2.61
N ALA A 13 -9.61 -9.82 -3.14
CA ALA A 13 -10.41 -11.03 -3.01
C ALA A 13 -9.96 -12.17 -3.93
N GLY A 14 -8.97 -11.92 -4.80
CA GLY A 14 -8.47 -12.88 -5.78
C GLY A 14 -9.26 -12.89 -7.10
N GLU A 15 -10.12 -11.91 -7.35
CA GLU A 15 -10.87 -11.77 -8.58
C GLU A 15 -10.07 -11.01 -9.65
N ASP A 16 -10.07 -11.51 -10.88
CA ASP A 16 -9.45 -10.82 -12.01
C ASP A 16 -10.33 -9.65 -12.47
N VAL A 17 -9.75 -8.44 -12.54
CA VAL A 17 -10.47 -7.24 -13.00
C VAL A 17 -9.66 -6.48 -14.04
N ASN A 18 -10.31 -6.09 -15.14
CA ASN A 18 -9.74 -5.27 -16.21
C ASN A 18 -8.37 -5.77 -16.74
N GLY A 19 -8.13 -7.09 -16.74
CA GLY A 19 -6.87 -7.70 -17.18
C GLY A 19 -5.77 -7.73 -16.12
N GLY A 20 -6.03 -7.30 -14.89
CA GLY A 20 -5.18 -7.53 -13.72
C GLY A 20 -5.52 -8.87 -13.05
N GLU A 21 -4.48 -9.62 -12.68
CA GLU A 21 -4.62 -10.89 -11.96
C GLU A 21 -4.94 -10.64 -10.47
N GLY A 22 -5.91 -11.37 -9.94
CA GLY A 22 -6.25 -11.35 -8.52
C GLY A 22 -5.08 -11.74 -7.61
N VAL A 23 -4.98 -11.09 -6.45
CA VAL A 23 -3.93 -11.33 -5.46
C VAL A 23 -4.19 -12.66 -4.74
N LYS A 24 -3.36 -13.66 -5.04
CA LYS A 24 -3.48 -15.02 -4.47
C LYS A 24 -3.12 -15.09 -2.99
N ASP A 25 -2.12 -14.32 -2.55
CA ASP A 25 -1.73 -14.17 -1.15
C ASP A 25 -1.44 -12.70 -0.85
N PRO A 26 -2.32 -11.99 -0.12
CA PRO A 26 -2.10 -10.61 0.27
C PRO A 26 -0.91 -10.43 1.21
N SER A 27 -0.52 -11.48 1.94
CA SER A 27 0.61 -11.45 2.87
C SER A 27 1.93 -11.17 2.17
N SER A 28 2.05 -11.56 0.89
CA SER A 28 3.19 -11.22 0.03
C SER A 28 3.40 -9.72 -0.20
N LEU A 29 2.35 -8.90 -0.02
CA LEU A 29 2.41 -7.44 -0.11
C LEU A 29 2.71 -6.78 1.25
N ALA A 30 2.71 -7.57 2.34
CA ALA A 30 2.96 -7.04 3.66
C ALA A 30 4.40 -6.53 3.76
N MET A 31 4.52 -5.29 4.24
CA MET A 31 5.79 -4.62 4.39
C MET A 31 5.92 -4.15 5.83
N THR A 32 7.00 -4.54 6.49
CA THR A 32 7.26 -4.14 7.87
C THR A 32 8.39 -3.12 7.89
N THR A 33 8.45 -2.33 8.97
CA THR A 33 9.61 -1.46 9.19
C THR A 33 10.91 -2.26 9.20
N GLU A 34 10.89 -3.48 9.73
CA GLU A 34 12.06 -4.38 9.76
C GLU A 34 12.47 -4.87 8.36
N SER A 35 11.52 -5.26 7.51
CA SER A 35 11.85 -5.69 6.14
C SER A 35 12.42 -4.52 5.33
N LEU A 36 11.83 -3.33 5.46
CA LEU A 36 12.30 -2.12 4.81
C LEU A 36 13.72 -1.71 5.20
N THR A 37 14.02 -1.73 6.50
CA THR A 37 15.36 -1.33 6.99
C THR A 37 16.43 -2.31 6.55
N ARG A 38 16.06 -3.60 6.43
CA ARG A 38 16.95 -4.68 6.01
C ARG A 38 17.18 -4.70 4.50
N GLU A 39 16.14 -4.53 3.70
CA GLU A 39 16.20 -4.66 2.24
C GLU A 39 16.62 -3.36 1.54
N PHE A 40 16.27 -2.21 2.11
CA PHE A 40 16.54 -0.89 1.51
C PHE A 40 17.26 0.06 2.49
N PRO A 41 18.44 -0.32 3.04
CA PRO A 41 19.08 0.42 4.13
C PRO A 41 19.33 1.90 3.78
N LEU A 42 19.75 2.20 2.54
CA LEU A 42 20.01 3.57 2.08
C LEU A 42 18.73 4.41 1.91
N TYR A 43 17.58 3.79 1.66
CA TYR A 43 16.32 4.48 1.38
C TYR A 43 15.32 4.41 2.54
N THR A 44 15.65 3.69 3.61
CA THR A 44 14.81 3.53 4.81
C THR A 44 14.16 4.83 5.28
N PRO A 45 14.90 5.94 5.48
CA PRO A 45 14.28 7.17 6.00
C PRO A 45 13.19 7.70 5.06
N SER A 46 13.46 7.68 3.75
CA SER A 46 12.53 8.14 2.72
C SER A 46 11.31 7.24 2.59
N LEU A 47 11.49 5.92 2.63
CA LEU A 47 10.39 4.96 2.53
C LEU A 47 9.46 5.03 3.75
N LEU A 48 10.02 5.12 4.96
CA LEU A 48 9.20 5.28 6.17
C LEU A 48 8.47 6.62 6.19
N ASN A 49 9.09 7.68 5.65
CA ASN A 49 8.41 8.98 5.50
C ASN A 49 7.26 8.92 4.48
N LEU A 50 7.48 8.22 3.35
CA LEU A 50 6.45 8.01 2.33
C LEU A 50 5.25 7.24 2.90
N VAL A 51 5.50 6.15 3.64
CA VAL A 51 4.43 5.37 4.29
C VAL A 51 3.63 6.25 5.24
N LYS A 52 4.28 6.98 6.15
CA LYS A 52 3.60 7.89 7.09
C LYS A 52 2.76 8.93 6.39
N THR A 53 3.32 9.58 5.36
CA THR A 53 2.62 10.62 4.59
C THR A 53 1.44 10.04 3.80
N SER A 54 1.59 8.83 3.27
CA SER A 54 0.51 8.17 2.53
C SER A 54 -0.63 7.78 3.48
N GLU A 55 -0.32 7.28 4.69
CA GLU A 55 -1.32 6.96 5.70
C GLU A 55 -2.11 8.17 6.16
N THR A 56 -1.47 9.32 6.35
CA THR A 56 -2.18 10.56 6.73
C THR A 56 -3.12 11.01 5.61
N HIS A 57 -2.65 10.97 4.36
CA HIS A 57 -3.46 11.32 3.18
C HIS A 57 -4.66 10.38 2.98
N VAL A 58 -4.46 9.07 3.09
CA VAL A 58 -5.54 8.07 2.90
C VAL A 58 -6.56 8.12 4.04
N LYS A 59 -6.11 8.34 5.28
CA LYS A 59 -7.01 8.47 6.45
C LYS A 59 -7.73 9.82 6.49
N GLY A 60 -7.49 10.71 5.52
CA GLY A 60 -8.06 12.06 5.51
C GLY A 60 -7.57 12.95 6.67
N LEU A 61 -6.48 12.54 7.33
CA LEU A 61 -5.82 13.29 8.39
C LEU A 61 -4.93 14.34 7.71
N THR A 62 -5.52 15.44 7.26
CA THR A 62 -4.74 16.60 6.84
C THR A 62 -3.91 17.07 8.04
N PRO A 63 -2.61 17.37 7.89
CA PRO A 63 -1.91 18.16 8.88
C PRO A 63 -2.67 19.49 8.99
N GLU A 64 -3.27 19.77 10.16
CA GLU A 64 -3.75 21.12 10.44
C GLU A 64 -2.55 22.08 10.34
N PRO A 65 -2.76 23.30 9.80
CA PRO A 65 -1.70 24.28 9.57
C PRO A 65 -1.01 24.74 10.87
#